data_AF-A0A9E4ERY5-F1
#
_entry.id   AF-A0A9E4ERY5-F1
#
_cell.length_a   1.000
_cell.length_b   1.000
_cell.length_c   1.000
_cell.angle_alpha   90.00
_cell.angle_beta   90.00
_cell.angle_gamma   90.00
#
_symmetry.space_group_name_H-M   'P 1'
#
loop_
_entity.id
_entity.type
_entity.pdbx_description
1 polymer ?
#
loop_
_entity_poly.entity_id
_entity_poly.type
_entity_poly.pdbx_seq_one_letter_code
_entity_poly.pdbx_strand_id
1 'polypeptide(L)'
;MTTDTDLAARRTSIRLWWSADGHRFLPPALITCILIGSQITYGILEGLSKTALAIAVAVGAEALLGWLHGSRKPNFVSGYITGISVGILIRSLWVWPYALCSAVSILSKYVIRWRGRHLWNPSNLGVSAVFFLAPEMAAGLSIQWGNAVWVMLVIWVFGWMAVWRVNRLHICLTYVVSFLALGYVRSLVTGQAYLAGVAPITGPMYQLFIFFMITDPKTTVKSRRGQIFVAFSVAAVEAVLRLFEQVYAPFYALFLVGPCAVATEIWLEKRGGVAGNIGTRGEVGG
;
A
#
# COMPACT_ATOMS: atom_id res chain seq x y z
N MET A 1 32.07 -13.18 -29.75
CA MET A 1 32.39 -11.74 -29.62
C MET A 1 31.10 -10.97 -29.40
N THR A 2 30.61 -10.92 -28.16
CA THR A 2 29.54 -10.00 -27.75
C THR A 2 30.19 -8.65 -27.53
N THR A 3 29.89 -7.69 -28.39
CA THR A 3 30.53 -6.37 -28.44
C THR A 3 30.30 -5.58 -27.15
N ASP A 4 31.31 -4.85 -26.68
CA ASP A 4 31.29 -4.01 -25.46
C ASP A 4 30.11 -3.01 -25.38
N THR A 5 29.50 -2.70 -26.53
CA THR A 5 28.28 -1.90 -26.65
C THR A 5 27.05 -2.54 -25.99
N ASP A 6 26.95 -3.87 -25.99
CA ASP A 6 25.81 -4.63 -25.44
C ASP A 6 25.90 -4.74 -23.91
N LEU A 7 27.13 -4.84 -23.40
CA LEU A 7 27.43 -4.79 -21.96
C LEU A 7 27.22 -3.38 -21.38
N ALA A 8 27.57 -2.34 -22.15
CA ALA A 8 27.30 -0.95 -21.78
C ALA A 8 25.79 -0.64 -21.77
N ALA A 9 25.03 -1.13 -22.76
CA ALA A 9 23.57 -1.00 -22.79
C ALA A 9 22.89 -1.73 -21.62
N ARG A 10 23.35 -2.94 -21.26
CA ARG A 10 22.91 -3.67 -20.05
C ARG A 10 23.24 -2.92 -18.75
N ARG A 11 24.45 -2.36 -18.62
CA ARG A 11 24.83 -1.58 -17.42
C ARG A 11 24.00 -0.30 -17.29
N THR A 12 23.62 0.31 -18.41
CA THR A 12 22.84 1.55 -18.44
C THR A 12 21.36 1.29 -18.16
N SER A 13 20.79 0.19 -18.69
CA SER A 13 19.42 -0.23 -18.38
C SER A 13 19.29 -0.66 -16.92
N ILE A 14 20.23 -1.43 -16.38
CA ILE A 14 20.26 -1.80 -14.94
C ILE A 14 20.33 -0.55 -14.06
N ARG A 15 21.14 0.47 -14.42
CA ARG A 15 21.19 1.75 -13.70
C ARG A 15 19.91 2.57 -13.80
N LEU A 16 19.17 2.49 -14.91
CA LEU A 16 17.90 3.19 -15.09
C LEU A 16 16.80 2.60 -14.19
N TRP A 17 16.75 1.26 -14.08
CA TRP A 17 15.94 0.54 -13.06
C TRP A 17 16.36 0.87 -11.62
N TRP A 18 17.60 1.32 -11.43
CA TRP A 18 18.17 1.73 -10.15
C TRP A 18 18.03 3.23 -9.83
N SER A 19 17.42 4.01 -10.72
CA SER A 19 17.19 5.45 -10.52
C SER A 19 15.83 5.72 -9.86
N ALA A 20 15.62 6.97 -9.40
CA ALA A 20 14.43 7.42 -8.65
C ALA A 20 13.08 7.05 -9.31
N ASP A 21 13.04 6.92 -10.63
CA ASP A 21 11.85 6.53 -11.39
C ASP A 21 11.61 5.01 -11.39
N GLY A 22 12.66 4.18 -11.37
CA GLY A 22 12.57 2.72 -11.28
C GLY A 22 11.87 2.23 -9.99
N HIS A 23 11.98 3.00 -8.90
CA HIS A 23 11.28 2.71 -7.64
C HIS A 23 9.75 2.75 -7.76
N ARG A 24 9.21 3.56 -8.67
CA ARG A 24 7.75 3.65 -8.89
C ARG A 24 7.21 2.41 -9.59
N PHE A 25 8.04 1.76 -10.40
CA PHE A 25 7.65 0.61 -11.22
C PHE A 25 8.03 -0.73 -10.59
N LEU A 26 8.86 -0.77 -9.55
CA LEU A 26 9.28 -2.02 -8.92
C LEU A 26 8.11 -2.79 -8.27
N PRO A 27 7.26 -2.18 -7.41
CA PRO A 27 6.07 -2.87 -6.89
C PRO A 27 5.10 -3.31 -8.00
N PRO A 28 4.68 -2.45 -8.94
CA PRO A 28 3.81 -2.85 -10.04
C PRO A 28 4.39 -3.94 -10.93
N ALA A 29 5.68 -3.89 -11.27
CA ALA A 29 6.33 -4.89 -12.10
C ALA A 29 6.37 -6.25 -11.39
N LEU A 30 6.68 -6.27 -10.10
CA LEU A 30 6.58 -7.46 -9.26
C LEU A 30 5.19 -8.05 -9.26
N ILE A 31 4.23 -7.18 -9.01
CA ILE A 31 2.81 -7.49 -8.95
C ILE A 31 2.31 -8.05 -10.29
N THR A 32 2.75 -7.48 -11.41
CA THR A 32 2.49 -7.99 -12.77
C THR A 32 3.18 -9.33 -13.02
N CYS A 33 4.43 -9.51 -12.60
CA CYS A 33 5.14 -10.79 -12.71
C CYS A 33 4.48 -11.90 -11.87
N ILE A 34 4.01 -11.57 -10.67
CA ILE A 34 3.27 -12.47 -9.80
C ILE A 34 1.94 -12.85 -10.46
N LEU A 35 1.21 -11.89 -11.02
CA LEU A 35 -0.03 -12.12 -11.78
C LEU A 35 0.20 -13.04 -12.97
N ILE A 36 1.23 -12.79 -13.77
CA ILE A 36 1.59 -13.62 -14.92
C ILE A 36 1.97 -15.03 -14.44
N GLY A 37 2.77 -15.14 -13.39
CA GLY A 37 3.15 -16.42 -12.78
C GLY A 37 1.94 -17.22 -12.28
N SER A 38 1.01 -16.58 -11.55
CA SER A 38 -0.23 -17.25 -11.12
C SER A 38 -1.11 -17.64 -12.30
N GLN A 39 -1.20 -16.78 -13.30
CA GLN A 39 -2.00 -17.04 -14.49
C GLN A 39 -1.51 -18.28 -15.24
N ILE A 40 -0.19 -18.46 -15.31
CA ILE A 40 0.44 -19.62 -15.92
C ILE A 40 0.28 -20.88 -15.06
N THR A 41 0.43 -20.77 -13.73
CA THR A 41 0.42 -21.95 -12.84
C THR A 41 -0.97 -22.45 -12.48
N TYR A 42 -1.94 -21.56 -12.29
CA TYR A 42 -3.27 -21.93 -11.77
C TYR A 42 -4.40 -21.84 -12.80
N GLY A 43 -4.15 -21.30 -14.00
CA GLY A 43 -5.17 -21.26 -15.07
C GLY A 43 -6.44 -20.47 -14.71
N ILE A 44 -6.39 -19.57 -13.71
CA ILE A 44 -7.55 -18.85 -13.16
C ILE A 44 -7.89 -17.63 -14.04
N LEU A 45 -8.22 -17.87 -15.30
CA LEU A 45 -8.60 -16.83 -16.27
C LEU A 45 -10.05 -16.34 -16.11
N GLU A 46 -10.58 -16.28 -14.89
CA GLU A 46 -11.83 -15.54 -14.61
C GLU A 46 -11.59 -14.06 -14.26
N GLY A 47 -10.32 -13.62 -14.16
CA GLY A 47 -9.95 -12.32 -13.57
C GLY A 47 -9.42 -11.24 -14.52
N LEU A 48 -9.01 -11.59 -15.74
CA LEU A 48 -8.28 -10.66 -16.62
C LEU A 48 -9.17 -9.51 -17.10
N SER A 49 -10.44 -9.78 -17.39
CA SER A 49 -11.45 -8.76 -17.70
C SER A 49 -11.72 -7.83 -16.51
N LYS A 50 -11.73 -8.36 -15.28
CA LYS A 50 -11.96 -7.61 -14.04
C LYS A 50 -10.78 -6.70 -13.70
N THR A 51 -9.56 -7.22 -13.82
CA THR A 51 -8.32 -6.44 -13.65
C THR A 51 -8.15 -5.41 -14.77
N ALA A 52 -8.47 -5.76 -16.01
CA ALA A 52 -8.47 -4.81 -17.12
C ALA A 52 -9.48 -3.68 -16.89
N LEU A 53 -10.68 -3.99 -16.40
CA LEU A 53 -11.66 -2.99 -15.99
C LEU A 53 -11.14 -2.10 -14.86
N ALA A 54 -10.51 -2.68 -13.83
CA ALA A 54 -9.91 -1.92 -12.73
C ALA A 54 -8.85 -0.94 -13.25
N ILE A 55 -8.00 -1.38 -14.20
CA ILE A 55 -6.99 -0.54 -14.86
C ILE A 55 -7.66 0.55 -15.70
N ALA A 56 -8.61 0.19 -16.57
CA ALA A 56 -9.30 1.14 -17.44
C ALA A 56 -10.01 2.24 -16.64
N VAL A 57 -10.71 1.87 -15.56
CA VAL A 57 -11.38 2.82 -14.67
C VAL A 57 -10.36 3.69 -13.94
N ALA A 58 -9.26 3.11 -13.43
CA ALA A 58 -8.25 3.89 -12.72
C ALA A 58 -7.53 4.89 -13.65
N VAL A 59 -7.14 4.45 -14.84
CA VAL A 59 -6.49 5.28 -15.86
C VAL A 59 -7.45 6.36 -16.37
N GLY A 60 -8.71 6.01 -16.65
CA GLY A 60 -9.74 6.94 -17.08
C GLY A 60 -10.07 7.99 -16.02
N ALA A 61 -10.21 7.57 -14.75
CA ALA A 61 -10.43 8.50 -13.64
C ALA A 61 -9.21 9.42 -13.42
N GLU A 62 -7.99 8.91 -13.57
CA GLU A 62 -6.77 9.71 -13.44
C GLU A 62 -6.65 10.73 -14.60
N ALA A 63 -7.04 10.34 -15.81
CA ALA A 63 -7.11 11.23 -16.97
C ALA A 63 -8.14 12.35 -16.76
N LEU A 64 -9.36 11.97 -16.36
CA LEU A 64 -10.47 12.89 -16.14
C LEU A 64 -10.16 13.89 -15.01
N LEU A 65 -9.74 13.40 -13.84
CA LEU A 65 -9.43 14.26 -12.70
C LEU A 65 -8.17 15.09 -12.94
N GLY A 66 -7.17 14.54 -13.64
CA GLY A 66 -5.99 15.29 -14.07
C GLY A 66 -6.38 16.47 -14.96
N TRP A 67 -7.27 16.25 -15.93
CA TRP A 67 -7.81 17.30 -16.78
C TRP A 67 -8.61 18.35 -15.99
N LEU A 68 -9.53 17.91 -15.12
CA LEU A 68 -10.35 18.80 -14.27
C LEU A 68 -9.51 19.70 -13.33
N HIS A 69 -8.36 19.20 -12.87
CA HIS A 69 -7.42 19.97 -12.04
C HIS A 69 -6.38 20.76 -12.85
N GLY A 70 -6.61 20.94 -14.16
CA GLY A 70 -5.76 21.78 -15.03
C GLY A 70 -4.39 21.17 -15.37
N SER A 71 -4.17 19.89 -15.12
CA SER A 71 -2.90 19.23 -15.45
C SER A 71 -2.86 18.88 -16.93
N ARG A 72 -1.94 19.51 -17.69
CA ARG A 72 -1.72 19.21 -19.12
C ARG A 72 -1.16 17.81 -19.40
N LYS A 73 -0.65 17.11 -18.38
CA LYS A 73 -0.11 15.74 -18.47
C LYS A 73 -0.60 14.90 -17.29
N PRO A 74 -1.77 14.24 -17.41
CA PRO A 74 -2.25 13.29 -16.42
C PRO A 74 -1.23 12.16 -16.21
N ASN A 75 -1.05 11.71 -14.96
CA ASN A 75 -0.08 10.68 -14.65
C ASN A 75 -0.67 9.28 -14.87
N PHE A 76 -0.78 8.86 -16.14
CA PHE A 76 -1.36 7.57 -16.51
C PHE A 76 -0.68 6.37 -15.84
N VAL A 77 0.62 6.48 -15.55
CA VAL A 77 1.38 5.48 -14.79
C VAL A 77 0.79 5.29 -13.40
N SER A 78 0.52 6.38 -12.68
CA SER A 78 -0.13 6.35 -11.36
C SER A 78 -1.51 5.66 -11.41
N GLY A 79 -2.29 5.89 -12.46
CA GLY A 79 -3.57 5.22 -12.71
C GLY A 79 -3.40 3.72 -12.90
N TYR A 80 -2.49 3.31 -13.79
CA TYR A 80 -2.19 1.90 -14.08
C TYR A 80 -1.75 1.12 -12.83
N ILE A 81 -0.83 1.69 -12.04
CA ILE A 81 -0.35 1.10 -10.79
C ILE A 81 -1.50 0.86 -9.81
N THR A 82 -2.40 1.84 -9.70
CA THR A 82 -3.56 1.74 -8.81
C THR A 82 -4.52 0.66 -9.29
N GLY A 83 -4.83 0.62 -10.58
CA GLY A 83 -5.75 -0.35 -11.16
C GLY A 83 -5.24 -1.79 -11.05
N ILE A 84 -3.95 -2.03 -11.27
CA ILE A 84 -3.33 -3.35 -11.03
C ILE A 84 -3.39 -3.73 -9.56
N SER A 85 -3.06 -2.80 -8.66
CA SER A 85 -3.12 -3.05 -7.21
C SER A 85 -4.53 -3.45 -6.78
N VAL A 86 -5.56 -2.76 -7.28
CA VAL A 86 -6.97 -3.08 -7.02
C VAL A 86 -7.36 -4.44 -7.59
N GLY A 87 -6.99 -4.72 -8.85
CA GLY A 87 -7.29 -5.98 -9.52
C GLY A 87 -6.76 -7.21 -8.79
N ILE A 88 -5.75 -7.03 -7.95
CA ILE A 88 -5.11 -8.11 -7.19
C ILE A 88 -5.65 -8.18 -5.77
N LEU A 89 -5.89 -7.05 -5.12
CA LEU A 89 -6.30 -7.04 -3.73
C LEU A 89 -7.75 -7.49 -3.56
N ILE A 90 -8.59 -7.27 -4.56
CA ILE A 90 -10.02 -7.59 -4.52
C ILE A 90 -10.34 -8.80 -5.40
N ARG A 91 -11.19 -9.66 -4.88
CA ARG A 91 -11.88 -10.71 -5.62
C ARG A 91 -13.38 -10.56 -5.47
N SER A 92 -14.07 -10.58 -6.59
CA SER A 92 -15.53 -10.62 -6.63
C SER A 92 -16.00 -11.41 -7.83
N LEU A 93 -17.16 -12.06 -7.71
CA LEU A 93 -17.87 -12.61 -8.87
C LEU A 93 -18.33 -11.48 -9.80
N TRP A 94 -18.66 -10.32 -9.24
CA TRP A 94 -19.13 -9.14 -9.96
C TRP A 94 -17.98 -8.24 -10.41
N VAL A 95 -18.20 -7.50 -11.50
CA VAL A 95 -17.20 -6.58 -12.06
C VAL A 95 -17.21 -5.20 -11.39
N TRP A 96 -18.35 -4.78 -10.84
CA TRP A 96 -18.52 -3.44 -10.27
C TRP A 96 -17.65 -3.15 -9.04
N PRO A 97 -17.32 -4.09 -8.12
CA PRO A 97 -16.47 -3.78 -6.97
C PRO A 97 -15.05 -3.37 -7.38
N TYR A 98 -14.55 -3.91 -8.49
CA TYR A 98 -13.27 -3.52 -9.08
C TYR A 98 -13.31 -2.07 -9.60
N ALA A 99 -14.36 -1.74 -10.35
CA ALA A 99 -14.56 -0.38 -10.85
C ALA A 99 -14.72 0.62 -9.71
N LEU A 100 -15.55 0.31 -8.71
CA LEU A 100 -15.76 1.15 -7.54
C LEU A 100 -14.46 1.36 -6.77
N CYS A 101 -13.72 0.29 -6.47
CA CYS A 101 -12.45 0.41 -5.75
C CYS A 101 -11.44 1.27 -6.51
N SER A 102 -11.29 1.06 -7.83
CA SER A 102 -10.41 1.87 -8.66
C SER A 102 -10.82 3.34 -8.67
N ALA A 103 -12.10 3.62 -8.88
CA ALA A 103 -12.63 4.98 -8.91
C ALA A 103 -12.40 5.69 -7.56
N VAL A 104 -12.79 5.06 -6.44
CA VAL A 104 -12.61 5.60 -5.09
C VAL A 104 -11.13 5.81 -4.77
N SER A 105 -10.26 4.86 -5.14
CA SER A 105 -8.81 4.99 -4.95
C SER A 105 -8.29 6.23 -5.67
N ILE A 106 -8.62 6.42 -6.94
CA ILE A 106 -8.15 7.57 -7.72
C ILE A 106 -8.77 8.87 -7.23
N LEU A 107 -10.08 8.90 -6.95
CA LEU A 107 -10.76 10.08 -6.40
C LEU A 107 -10.13 10.56 -5.09
N SER A 108 -9.79 9.63 -4.20
CA SER A 108 -9.13 9.96 -2.92
C SER A 108 -7.81 10.70 -3.11
N LYS A 109 -7.08 10.42 -4.21
CA LYS A 109 -5.85 11.15 -4.52
C LYS A 109 -6.11 12.61 -4.75
N TYR A 110 -7.25 13.02 -5.29
CA TYR A 110 -7.51 14.41 -5.67
C TYR A 110 -8.31 15.14 -4.60
N VAL A 111 -9.35 14.50 -4.08
CA VAL A 111 -10.29 15.13 -3.14
C VAL A 111 -9.72 15.18 -1.72
N ILE A 112 -9.05 14.11 -1.27
CA ILE A 112 -8.70 13.92 0.13
C ILE A 112 -7.22 14.26 0.36
N ARG A 113 -6.91 15.55 0.20
CA ARG A 113 -5.57 16.11 0.48
C ARG A 113 -5.63 17.18 1.56
N TRP A 114 -4.64 17.18 2.44
CA TRP A 114 -4.41 18.28 3.38
C TRP A 114 -3.04 18.90 3.08
N ARG A 115 -3.03 20.19 2.70
CA ARG A 115 -1.82 20.95 2.34
C ARG A 115 -0.97 20.25 1.28
N GLY A 116 -1.63 19.71 0.25
CA GLY A 116 -0.96 19.04 -0.86
C GLY A 116 -0.44 17.62 -0.55
N ARG A 117 -0.61 17.11 0.67
CA ARG A 117 -0.29 15.73 1.05
C ARG A 117 -1.53 14.85 1.07
N HIS A 118 -1.37 13.58 0.70
CA HIS A 118 -2.43 12.57 0.80
C HIS A 118 -2.59 12.15 2.26
N LEU A 119 -3.82 12.20 2.77
CA LEU A 119 -4.12 11.74 4.13
C LEU A 119 -4.23 10.21 4.21
N TRP A 120 -4.82 9.60 3.18
CA TRP A 120 -4.98 8.14 3.09
C TRP A 120 -4.15 7.56 1.95
N ASN A 121 -3.72 6.31 2.13
CA ASN A 121 -3.21 5.49 1.04
C ASN A 121 -4.36 5.23 0.05
N PRO A 122 -4.26 5.67 -1.22
CA PRO A 122 -5.35 5.61 -2.18
C PRO A 122 -5.91 4.20 -2.36
N SER A 123 -5.04 3.21 -2.54
CA SER A 123 -5.44 1.82 -2.72
C SER A 123 -6.03 1.24 -1.44
N ASN A 124 -5.47 1.57 -0.27
CA ASN A 124 -6.02 1.10 1.01
C ASN A 124 -7.42 1.66 1.25
N LEU A 125 -7.66 2.93 0.93
CA LEU A 125 -8.97 3.57 1.07
C LEU A 125 -9.99 2.92 0.14
N GLY A 126 -9.65 2.70 -1.14
CA GLY A 126 -10.54 2.02 -2.07
C GLY A 126 -10.90 0.60 -1.62
N VAL A 127 -9.91 -0.18 -1.19
CA VAL A 127 -10.11 -1.56 -0.71
C VAL A 127 -10.96 -1.58 0.55
N SER A 128 -10.65 -0.72 1.52
CA SER A 128 -11.43 -0.61 2.77
C SER A 128 -12.87 -0.18 2.50
N ALA A 129 -13.09 0.75 1.57
CA ALA A 129 -14.42 1.20 1.18
C ALA A 129 -15.24 0.07 0.55
N VAL A 130 -14.64 -0.72 -0.35
CA VAL A 130 -15.35 -1.86 -0.95
C VAL A 130 -15.65 -2.96 0.06
N PHE A 131 -14.73 -3.30 0.95
CA PHE A 131 -15.02 -4.29 1.99
C PHE A 131 -16.10 -3.82 2.97
N PHE A 132 -16.21 -2.51 3.21
CA PHE A 132 -17.25 -1.96 4.04
C PHE A 132 -18.62 -1.87 3.33
N LEU A 133 -18.64 -1.43 2.08
CA LEU A 133 -19.88 -1.23 1.30
C LEU A 133 -20.43 -2.53 0.69
N ALA A 134 -19.56 -3.51 0.45
CA ALA A 134 -19.87 -4.72 -0.30
C ALA A 134 -19.27 -5.99 0.35
N PRO A 135 -19.45 -6.20 1.67
CA PRO A 135 -18.79 -7.29 2.40
C PRO A 135 -19.13 -8.68 1.86
N GLU A 136 -20.35 -8.88 1.37
CA GLU A 136 -20.81 -10.16 0.81
C GLU A 136 -20.33 -10.39 -0.64
N MET A 137 -19.97 -9.31 -1.33
CA MET A 137 -19.67 -9.33 -2.76
C MET A 137 -18.18 -9.28 -3.04
N ALA A 138 -17.34 -8.85 -2.09
CA ALA A 138 -15.91 -8.67 -2.27
C ALA A 138 -15.09 -9.35 -1.18
N ALA A 139 -14.09 -10.12 -1.59
CA ALA A 139 -13.15 -10.81 -0.72
C ALA A 139 -11.69 -10.40 -1.01
N GLY A 140 -10.83 -10.53 0.00
CA GLY A 140 -9.40 -10.28 -0.14
C GLY A 140 -8.64 -11.41 -0.85
N LEU A 141 -7.46 -11.09 -1.39
CA LEU A 141 -6.56 -12.01 -2.11
C LEU A 141 -6.18 -13.29 -1.36
N SER A 142 -6.25 -13.30 -0.02
CA SER A 142 -5.75 -14.40 0.82
C SER A 142 -6.41 -15.76 0.60
N ILE A 143 -7.62 -15.82 0.02
CA ILE A 143 -8.36 -17.07 -0.19
C ILE A 143 -7.91 -17.83 -1.46
N GLN A 144 -7.20 -17.18 -2.39
CA GLN A 144 -6.99 -17.74 -3.75
C GLN A 144 -5.68 -18.49 -3.95
N TRP A 145 -4.63 -18.17 -3.19
CA TRP A 145 -3.28 -18.66 -3.48
C TRP A 145 -2.91 -19.92 -2.71
N GLY A 146 -3.84 -20.87 -2.67
CA GLY A 146 -3.80 -22.14 -1.91
C GLY A 146 -2.38 -22.55 -1.54
N ASN A 147 -1.97 -22.20 -0.31
CA ASN A 147 -0.69 -22.48 0.34
C ASN A 147 0.55 -22.62 -0.57
N ALA A 148 0.62 -21.82 -1.64
CA ALA A 148 1.65 -21.94 -2.66
C ALA A 148 2.93 -21.29 -2.15
N VAL A 149 3.71 -22.07 -1.40
CA VAL A 149 4.88 -21.60 -0.66
C VAL A 149 5.84 -20.83 -1.57
N TRP A 150 6.01 -21.26 -2.82
CA TRP A 150 6.90 -20.58 -3.78
C TRP A 150 6.45 -19.13 -4.09
N VAL A 151 5.15 -18.85 -4.16
CA VAL A 151 4.61 -17.50 -4.43
C VAL A 151 4.92 -16.59 -3.27
N MET A 152 4.63 -17.10 -2.06
CA MET A 152 4.88 -16.39 -0.81
C MET A 152 6.36 -16.06 -0.68
N LEU A 153 7.24 -17.01 -1.01
CA LEU A 153 8.70 -16.79 -1.01
C LEU A 153 9.12 -15.71 -2.02
N VAL A 154 8.58 -15.72 -3.24
CA VAL A 154 8.85 -14.67 -4.23
C VAL A 154 8.44 -13.31 -3.65
N ILE A 155 7.21 -13.16 -3.15
CA ILE A 155 6.75 -11.89 -2.59
C ILE A 155 7.60 -11.46 -1.39
N TRP A 156 8.00 -12.38 -0.51
CA TRP A 156 8.87 -12.08 0.63
C TRP A 156 10.24 -11.56 0.20
N VAL A 157 10.93 -12.28 -0.69
CA VAL A 157 12.29 -11.91 -1.15
C VAL A 157 12.28 -10.55 -1.84
N PHE A 158 11.31 -10.35 -2.73
CA PHE A 158 11.22 -9.12 -3.50
C PHE A 158 10.67 -7.95 -2.71
N GLY A 159 9.66 -8.16 -1.86
CA GLY A 159 9.13 -7.16 -0.94
C GLY A 159 10.21 -6.68 0.03
N TRP A 160 10.99 -7.62 0.58
CA TRP A 160 12.15 -7.30 1.40
C TRP A 160 13.17 -6.45 0.65
N MET A 161 13.53 -6.87 -0.58
CA MET A 161 14.46 -6.12 -1.43
C MET A 161 13.95 -4.71 -1.73
N ALA A 162 12.66 -4.56 -2.07
CA ALA A 162 12.04 -3.28 -2.36
C ALA A 162 12.11 -2.33 -1.15
N VAL A 163 11.71 -2.81 0.03
CA VAL A 163 11.70 -2.00 1.26
C VAL A 163 13.11 -1.68 1.75
N TRP A 164 14.06 -2.61 1.58
CA TRP A 164 15.48 -2.37 1.88
C TRP A 164 16.04 -1.20 1.08
N ARG A 165 15.70 -1.14 -0.22
CA ARG A 165 16.17 -0.05 -1.11
C ARG A 165 15.59 1.32 -0.75
N VAL A 166 14.38 1.37 -0.18
CA VAL A 166 13.74 2.64 0.21
C VAL A 166 14.05 3.03 1.66
N ASN A 167 14.92 2.28 2.36
CA ASN A 167 15.25 2.49 3.78
C ASN A 167 14.02 2.54 4.69
N ARG A 168 13.00 1.72 4.40
CA ARG A 168 11.76 1.62 5.18
C ARG A 168 11.62 0.32 5.98
N LEU A 169 12.69 -0.47 6.07
CA LEU A 169 12.66 -1.79 6.73
C LEU A 169 12.21 -1.72 8.18
N HIS A 170 12.55 -0.65 8.90
CA HIS A 170 12.11 -0.47 10.28
C HIS A 170 10.58 -0.41 10.41
N ILE A 171 9.85 0.08 9.40
CA ILE A 171 8.37 0.11 9.42
C ILE A 171 7.83 -1.32 9.35
N CYS A 172 8.29 -2.10 8.37
CA CYS A 172 7.88 -3.51 8.22
C CYS A 172 8.25 -4.33 9.46
N LEU A 173 9.49 -4.23 9.94
CA LEU A 173 9.95 -4.97 11.11
C LEU A 173 9.15 -4.59 12.36
N THR A 174 8.89 -3.30 12.58
CA THR A 174 8.08 -2.86 13.72
C THR A 174 6.68 -3.47 13.64
N TYR A 175 6.04 -3.41 12.48
CA TYR A 175 4.70 -3.98 12.31
C TYR A 175 4.69 -5.50 12.50
N VAL A 176 5.63 -6.24 11.89
CA VAL A 176 5.72 -7.71 12.03
C VAL A 176 5.95 -8.12 13.48
N VAL A 177 6.92 -7.51 14.16
CA VAL A 177 7.22 -7.81 15.57
C VAL A 177 6.02 -7.47 16.45
N SER A 178 5.38 -6.32 16.23
CA SER A 178 4.19 -5.91 16.99
C SER A 178 3.03 -6.86 16.75
N PHE A 179 2.79 -7.28 15.50
CA PHE A 179 1.74 -8.22 15.13
C PHE A 179 1.95 -9.59 15.81
N LEU A 180 3.17 -10.11 15.82
CA LEU A 180 3.49 -11.38 16.49
C LEU A 180 3.33 -11.27 18.01
N ALA A 181 3.87 -10.20 18.62
CA ALA A 181 3.77 -9.97 20.06
C ALA A 181 2.31 -9.79 20.51
N LEU A 182 1.54 -8.96 19.82
CA LEU A 182 0.11 -8.74 20.12
C LEU A 182 -0.73 -9.98 19.78
N GLY A 183 -0.35 -10.74 18.75
CA GLY A 183 -0.95 -12.03 18.44
C GLY A 183 -0.75 -13.05 19.56
N TYR A 184 0.41 -13.03 20.22
CA TYR A 184 0.70 -13.87 21.38
C TYR A 184 -0.16 -13.45 22.58
N VAL A 185 -0.21 -12.14 22.89
CA VAL A 185 -1.10 -11.61 23.93
C VAL A 185 -2.55 -11.99 23.66
N ARG A 186 -3.02 -11.86 22.42
CA ARG A 186 -4.38 -12.24 22.02
C ARG A 186 -4.63 -13.74 22.23
N SER A 187 -3.67 -14.60 21.90
CA SER A 187 -3.77 -16.04 22.13
C SER A 187 -3.96 -16.37 23.62
N LEU A 188 -3.27 -15.64 24.51
CA LEU A 188 -3.46 -15.78 25.97
C LEU A 188 -4.86 -15.33 26.41
N VAL A 189 -5.40 -14.26 25.81
CA VAL A 189 -6.73 -13.72 26.18
C VAL A 189 -7.88 -14.57 25.65
N THR A 190 -7.80 -15.06 24.40
CA THR A 190 -8.90 -15.78 23.75
C THR A 190 -8.79 -17.30 23.89
N GLY A 191 -7.67 -17.83 24.37
CA GLY A 191 -7.38 -19.26 24.42
C GLY A 191 -7.18 -19.92 23.04
N GLN A 192 -7.21 -19.14 21.95
CA GLN A 192 -7.05 -19.63 20.59
C GLN A 192 -5.58 -19.98 20.30
N ALA A 193 -5.35 -20.95 19.42
CA ALA A 193 -4.01 -21.34 19.02
C ALA A 193 -3.23 -20.16 18.43
N TYR A 194 -2.08 -19.83 19.03
CA TYR A 194 -1.23 -18.72 18.60
C TYR A 194 -0.89 -18.79 17.10
N LEU A 195 -0.48 -19.96 16.62
CA LEU A 195 -0.11 -20.18 15.22
C LEU A 195 -1.27 -19.89 14.26
N ALA A 196 -2.50 -20.29 14.59
CA ALA A 196 -3.68 -19.95 13.78
C ALA A 196 -3.93 -18.45 13.76
N GLY A 197 -3.65 -17.76 14.87
CA GLY A 197 -3.79 -16.33 14.99
C GLY A 197 -2.79 -15.52 14.17
N VAL A 198 -1.55 -16.02 14.00
CA VAL A 198 -0.49 -15.34 13.24
C VAL A 198 -0.33 -15.84 11.81
N ALA A 199 -0.89 -17.00 11.48
CA ALA A 199 -0.86 -17.58 10.13
C ALA A 199 -1.21 -16.59 8.99
N PRO A 200 -2.15 -15.63 9.15
CA PRO A 200 -2.46 -14.69 8.07
C PRO A 200 -1.26 -13.87 7.56
N ILE A 201 -0.21 -13.65 8.37
CA ILE A 201 0.96 -12.86 7.98
C ILE A 201 1.74 -13.48 6.80
N THR A 202 1.65 -14.80 6.63
CA THR A 202 2.27 -15.50 5.51
C THR A 202 1.42 -15.45 4.24
N GLY A 203 0.19 -14.97 4.32
CA GLY A 203 -0.69 -14.80 3.17
C GLY A 203 -0.23 -13.67 2.23
N PRO A 204 -0.45 -13.79 0.91
CA PRO A 204 -0.04 -12.77 -0.06
C PRO A 204 -0.69 -11.41 0.20
N MET A 205 -1.92 -11.40 0.72
CA MET A 205 -2.61 -10.17 1.12
C MET A 205 -1.85 -9.39 2.20
N TYR A 206 -1.38 -10.07 3.25
CA TYR A 206 -0.60 -9.46 4.32
C TYR A 206 0.77 -9.01 3.85
N GLN A 207 1.43 -9.82 3.02
CA GLN A 207 2.73 -9.45 2.47
C GLN A 207 2.64 -8.17 1.61
N LEU A 208 1.65 -8.08 0.72
CA LEU A 208 1.42 -6.86 -0.07
C LEU A 208 1.12 -5.65 0.82
N PHE A 209 0.33 -5.84 1.88
CA PHE A 209 0.06 -4.79 2.85
C PHE A 209 1.34 -4.31 3.56
N ILE A 210 2.15 -5.25 4.08
CA ILE A 210 3.40 -4.97 4.81
C ILE A 210 4.43 -4.29 3.92
N PHE A 211 4.57 -4.72 2.66
CA PHE A 211 5.64 -4.21 1.79
C PHE A 211 5.27 -2.98 0.99
N PHE A 212 3.98 -2.75 0.71
CA PHE A 212 3.55 -1.70 -0.22
C PHE A 212 2.52 -0.73 0.34
N MET A 213 1.70 -1.12 1.33
CA MET A 213 0.68 -0.22 1.86
C MET A 213 1.13 0.55 3.08
N ILE A 214 1.67 -0.14 4.09
CA ILE A 214 2.13 0.51 5.34
C ILE A 214 3.42 1.31 5.14
N THR A 215 4.21 0.98 4.14
CA THR A 215 5.49 1.62 3.78
C THR A 215 5.36 2.75 2.76
N ASP A 216 4.15 3.08 2.31
CA ASP A 216 3.94 4.08 1.27
C ASP A 216 4.54 5.44 1.69
N PRO A 217 5.56 5.95 0.98
CA PRO A 217 6.24 7.18 1.36
C PRO A 217 5.34 8.42 1.30
N LYS A 218 4.24 8.37 0.54
CA LYS A 218 3.32 9.51 0.41
C LYS A 218 2.39 9.67 1.59
N THR A 219 2.19 8.61 2.37
CA THR A 219 1.20 8.54 3.46
C THR A 219 1.81 8.15 4.80
N THR A 220 3.14 8.12 4.86
CA THR A 220 3.90 7.95 6.11
C THR A 220 4.39 9.31 6.64
N VAL A 221 4.54 9.38 7.96
CA VAL A 221 5.16 10.52 8.63
C VAL A 221 6.66 10.60 8.29
N LYS A 222 7.26 11.78 8.32
CA LYS A 222 8.67 12.01 7.94
C LYS A 222 9.66 11.46 8.97
N SER A 223 9.34 11.59 10.26
CA SER A 223 10.25 11.18 11.33
C SER A 223 10.32 9.66 11.49
N ARG A 224 11.54 9.12 11.71
CA ARG A 224 11.73 7.67 11.90
C ARG A 224 11.01 7.15 13.14
N ARG A 225 11.06 7.91 14.25
CA ARG A 225 10.33 7.57 15.49
C ARG A 225 8.82 7.59 15.28
N GLY A 226 8.30 8.58 14.55
CA GLY A 226 6.89 8.63 14.19
C GLY A 226 6.46 7.43 13.34
N GLN A 227 7.28 7.02 12.37
CA GLN A 227 6.98 5.85 11.53
C GLN A 227 6.87 4.56 12.35
N ILE A 228 7.76 4.37 13.33
CA ILE A 228 7.71 3.23 14.26
C ILE A 228 6.43 3.30 15.10
N PHE A 229 6.11 4.46 15.67
CA PHE A 229 4.89 4.64 16.47
C PHE A 229 3.62 4.37 15.66
N VAL A 230 3.55 4.84 14.42
CA VAL A 230 2.42 4.60 13.52
C VAL A 230 2.31 3.11 13.19
N ALA A 231 3.41 2.45 12.83
CA ALA A 231 3.41 1.02 12.52
C ALA A 231 2.94 0.17 13.72
N PHE A 232 3.42 0.50 14.93
CA PHE A 232 2.96 -0.12 16.17
C PHE A 232 1.46 0.13 16.41
N SER A 233 1.01 1.38 16.23
CA SER A 233 -0.40 1.76 16.42
C SER A 233 -1.33 1.04 15.44
N VAL A 234 -0.90 0.87 14.18
CA VAL A 234 -1.63 0.07 13.19
C VAL A 234 -1.74 -1.39 13.66
N ALA A 235 -0.64 -2.01 14.11
CA ALA A 235 -0.68 -3.37 14.63
C ALA A 235 -1.57 -3.51 15.89
N ALA A 236 -1.57 -2.49 16.76
CA ALA A 236 -2.43 -2.46 17.95
C ALA A 236 -3.91 -2.37 17.60
N VAL A 237 -4.30 -1.46 16.71
CA VAL A 237 -5.68 -1.34 16.22
C VAL A 237 -6.10 -2.62 15.50
N GLU A 238 -5.22 -3.21 14.70
CA GLU A 238 -5.50 -4.49 14.04
C GLU A 238 -5.74 -5.61 15.05
N ALA A 239 -4.91 -5.72 16.09
CA ALA A 239 -5.07 -6.73 17.13
C ALA A 239 -6.43 -6.60 17.84
N VAL A 240 -6.88 -5.36 18.09
CA VAL A 240 -8.21 -5.06 18.64
C VAL A 240 -9.31 -5.45 17.65
N LEU A 241 -9.22 -5.06 16.39
CA LEU A 241 -10.22 -5.42 15.36
C LEU A 241 -10.35 -6.95 15.20
N ARG A 242 -9.25 -7.68 15.37
CA ARG A 242 -9.24 -9.15 15.35
C ARG A 242 -9.91 -9.79 16.56
N LEU A 243 -10.01 -9.10 17.69
CA LEU A 243 -10.85 -9.55 18.81
C LEU A 243 -12.34 -9.49 18.45
N PHE A 244 -12.72 -8.55 17.58
CA PHE A 244 -14.08 -8.44 17.01
C PHE A 244 -14.25 -9.23 15.71
N GLU A 245 -13.40 -10.26 15.51
CA GLU A 245 -13.47 -11.20 14.37
C GLU A 245 -13.43 -10.55 12.98
N GLN A 246 -12.85 -9.34 12.88
CA GLN A 246 -12.73 -8.64 11.59
C GLN A 246 -11.66 -9.27 10.70
N VAL A 247 -12.08 -9.85 9.57
CA VAL A 247 -11.19 -10.51 8.61
C VAL A 247 -10.23 -9.53 7.94
N TYR A 248 -10.70 -8.32 7.63
CA TYR A 248 -9.93 -7.28 6.93
C TYR A 248 -9.28 -6.25 7.87
N ALA A 249 -9.06 -6.64 9.13
CA ALA A 249 -8.45 -5.83 10.18
C ALA A 249 -7.24 -4.96 9.75
N PRO A 250 -6.24 -5.42 8.98
CA PRO A 250 -5.06 -4.62 8.65
C PRO A 250 -5.39 -3.40 7.77
N PHE A 251 -6.31 -3.56 6.81
CA PHE A 251 -6.72 -2.47 5.92
C PHE A 251 -7.49 -1.40 6.70
N TYR A 252 -8.41 -1.82 7.56
CA TYR A 252 -9.14 -0.91 8.45
C TYR A 252 -8.22 -0.25 9.48
N ALA A 253 -7.27 -0.97 10.05
CA ALA A 253 -6.30 -0.39 10.98
C ALA A 253 -5.46 0.71 10.33
N LEU A 254 -4.95 0.49 9.12
CA LEU A 254 -4.23 1.52 8.37
C LEU A 254 -5.16 2.67 7.94
N PHE A 255 -6.41 2.36 7.58
CA PHE A 255 -7.43 3.36 7.23
C PHE A 255 -7.75 4.30 8.39
N LEU A 256 -7.74 3.80 9.64
CA LEU A 256 -7.99 4.59 10.83
C LEU A 256 -6.75 5.36 11.30
N VAL A 257 -5.60 4.69 11.41
CA VAL A 257 -4.39 5.27 12.03
C VAL A 257 -3.62 6.19 11.07
N GLY A 258 -3.52 5.81 9.79
CA GLY A 258 -2.78 6.55 8.75
C GLY A 258 -3.15 8.04 8.67
N PRO A 259 -4.43 8.41 8.43
CA PRO A 259 -4.83 9.81 8.33
C PRO A 259 -4.59 10.59 9.62
N CYS A 260 -4.85 10.01 10.78
CA CYS A 260 -4.62 10.65 12.08
C CYS A 260 -3.14 11.00 12.27
N ALA A 261 -2.23 10.10 11.88
CA ALA A 261 -0.80 10.32 11.98
C ALA A 261 -0.32 11.44 11.05
N VAL A 262 -0.75 11.41 9.79
CA VAL A 262 -0.37 12.44 8.79
C VAL A 262 -0.98 13.80 9.16
N ALA A 263 -2.24 13.85 9.58
CA ALA A 263 -2.90 15.06 10.05
C ALA A 263 -2.18 15.67 11.24
N THR A 264 -1.79 14.84 12.22
CA THR A 264 -1.06 15.30 13.42
C THR A 264 0.29 15.88 13.04
N GLU A 265 1.04 15.23 12.13
CA GLU A 265 2.31 15.77 11.65
C GLU A 265 2.13 17.12 10.93
N ILE A 266 1.16 17.23 10.02
CA ILE A 266 0.86 18.46 9.30
C ILE A 266 0.50 19.60 10.28
N TRP A 267 -0.23 19.27 11.34
CA TRP A 267 -0.64 20.23 12.36
C TRP A 267 0.53 20.67 13.25
N LEU A 268 1.41 19.74 13.64
CA LEU A 268 2.63 20.05 14.40
C LEU A 268 3.60 20.90 13.58
N GLU A 269 3.78 20.62 12.29
CA GLU A 269 4.58 21.45 11.37
C GLU A 269 4.04 22.89 11.29
N LYS A 270 2.70 23.07 11.29
CA LYS A 270 2.08 24.40 11.35
C LYS A 270 2.47 25.14 12.63
N ARG A 271 2.42 24.46 13.79
CA ARG A 271 2.73 25.09 15.09
C ARG A 271 4.21 25.45 15.22
N GLY A 272 5.10 24.56 14.78
CA GLY A 272 6.55 24.81 14.76
C GLY A 272 6.95 25.97 13.82
N GLY A 273 6.31 26.08 12.65
CA GLY A 273 6.53 27.18 11.72
C GLY A 273 6.00 28.54 12.22
N VAL A 274 4.93 28.54 13.04
CA VAL A 274 4.42 29.77 13.67
C VAL A 274 5.32 30.21 14.83
N ALA A 275 5.87 29.28 15.63
CA ALA A 275 6.79 29.61 16.72
C ALA A 275 8.14 30.17 16.21
N GLY A 276 8.68 29.64 15.11
CA GLY A 276 9.94 30.13 14.53
C GLY A 276 9.85 31.53 13.91
N ASN A 277 8.66 31.96 13.48
CA ASN A 277 8.47 33.26 12.84
C ASN A 277 8.16 34.40 13.83
N ILE A 278 7.91 34.07 15.10
CA ILE A 278 7.73 35.05 16.20
C ILE A 278 9.09 35.39 16.83
N GLY A 279 10.06 34.46 16.84
CA GLY A 279 11.40 34.70 17.38
C GLY A 279 12.27 35.65 16.55
N THR A 280 12.13 35.64 15.23
CA THR A 280 12.94 36.49 14.31
C THR A 280 12.43 37.92 14.15
N ARG A 281 11.22 38.24 14.63
CA ARG A 281 10.68 39.60 14.60
C ARG A 281 10.99 40.42 15.86
N GLY A 282 11.63 39.82 16.86
CA GLY A 282 12.00 40.49 18.12
C GLY A 282 13.38 41.14 18.14
N GLU A 283 14.26 40.87 17.16
CA GLU A 283 15.67 41.32 17.18
C GLU A 283 16.00 42.42 16.16
N VAL A 284 15.02 42.97 15.44
CA VAL A 284 15.26 44.05 14.44
C VAL A 284 14.67 45.40 14.89
N GLY A 285 14.48 45.59 16.19
CA GLY A 285 13.95 46.83 16.77
C GLY A 285 14.65 47.17 18.08
N GLY A 286 15.92 47.54 18.00
CA GLY A 286 16.73 48.06 19.11
C GLY A 286 17.87 48.90 18.55
#